data_AF-A0A962BB56-F1
#
_entry.id   AF-A0A962BB56-F1
#
_cell.length_a   1.000
_cell.length_b   1.000
_cell.length_c   1.000
_cell.angle_alpha   90.00
_cell.angle_beta   90.00
_cell.angle_gamma   90.00
#
_symmetry.space_group_name_H-M   'P 1'
#
loop_
_entity.id
_entity.type
_entity.pdbx_description
1 polymer ?
#
loop_
_entity_poly.entity_id
_entity_poly.type
_entity_poly.pdbx_seq_one_letter_code
_entity_poly.pdbx_strand_id
1 'polypeptide(L)'
;MTYEVYAGGINAVTAEVDIAYEDRDRYRLSLSAATRGFLKKLAPWQGVFFTEGWRKTDGSDRPELHKSVSFWRDEEEIKEYHYAPDGSFKAYTVVEEGENRTPAAIDEALTKGTTDALTAALEVMEKVAAGQPCEGSAEVFDGRRRYRMVFSHEAEEKLESSRYNLFEGIAARCAVEVEPLAGAWHKKPRGWMSIQEQSRENGSLPTVWMAKMTEDAPAVPVKIRVKTDYGTLFMHLVRYENGSVKKVLE
;
A
#
# COMPACT_ATOMS: atom_id res chain seq x y z
N MET A 1 3.61 13.01 2.22
CA MET A 1 3.08 13.06 0.82
C MET A 1 1.56 13.00 0.85
N THR A 2 0.85 13.61 -0.11
CA THR A 2 -0.62 13.59 -0.18
C THR A 2 -1.09 13.08 -1.53
N TYR A 3 -2.11 12.21 -1.48
CA TYR A 3 -2.73 11.54 -2.60
C TYR A 3 -4.23 11.80 -2.62
N GLU A 4 -4.78 11.96 -3.81
CA GLU A 4 -6.21 12.12 -4.03
C GLU A 4 -6.72 10.99 -4.93
N VAL A 5 -7.76 10.31 -4.48
CA VAL A 5 -8.38 9.18 -5.16
C VAL A 5 -9.69 9.65 -5.80
N TYR A 6 -9.82 9.46 -7.10
CA TYR A 6 -10.99 9.80 -7.88
C TYR A 6 -11.68 8.55 -8.40
N ALA A 7 -13.00 8.46 -8.21
CA ALA A 7 -13.85 7.44 -8.82
C ALA A 7 -15.01 8.12 -9.54
N GLY A 8 -15.15 7.88 -10.84
CA GLY A 8 -16.21 8.53 -11.65
C GLY A 8 -16.15 10.07 -11.64
N GLY A 9 -14.95 10.65 -11.49
CA GLY A 9 -14.74 12.11 -11.41
C GLY A 9 -14.96 12.72 -10.02
N ILE A 10 -15.44 11.94 -9.05
CA ILE A 10 -15.63 12.36 -7.66
C ILE A 10 -14.35 12.08 -6.88
N ASN A 11 -13.83 13.09 -6.18
CA ASN A 11 -12.77 12.89 -5.20
C ASN A 11 -13.34 12.10 -4.00
N ALA A 12 -12.98 10.83 -3.91
CA ALA A 12 -13.56 9.85 -3.00
C ALA A 12 -12.77 9.71 -1.70
N VAL A 13 -11.43 9.69 -1.80
CA VAL A 13 -10.53 9.45 -0.67
C VAL A 13 -9.33 10.39 -0.78
N THR A 14 -8.92 10.96 0.35
CA THR A 14 -7.61 11.60 0.50
C THR A 14 -6.74 10.66 1.32
N ALA A 15 -5.49 10.47 0.90
CA ALA A 15 -4.51 9.67 1.63
C ALA A 15 -3.22 10.45 1.86
N GLU A 16 -2.60 10.25 3.02
CA GLU A 16 -1.32 10.83 3.38
C GLU A 16 -0.32 9.72 3.68
N VAL A 17 0.86 9.80 3.09
CA VAL A 17 1.94 8.82 3.27
C VAL A 17 3.19 9.54 3.72
N ASP A 18 3.81 9.06 4.79
CA ASP A 18 5.12 9.53 5.25
C ASP A 18 6.07 8.35 5.37
N ILE A 19 7.30 8.56 4.90
CA ILE A 19 8.39 7.60 4.94
C ILE A 19 9.55 8.28 5.66
N ALA A 20 10.06 7.64 6.71
CA ALA A 20 11.15 8.14 7.52
C ALA A 20 12.23 7.07 7.66
N TYR A 21 13.49 7.50 7.52
CA TYR A 21 14.67 6.70 7.78
C TYR A 21 15.37 7.32 9.00
N GLU A 22 14.88 6.98 10.20
CA GLU A 22 15.34 7.59 11.46
C GLU A 22 16.84 7.35 11.69
N ASP A 23 17.30 6.12 11.38
CA ASP A 23 18.68 5.68 11.45
C ASP A 23 19.10 4.94 10.17
N ARG A 24 20.40 4.64 10.04
CA ARG A 24 20.93 3.90 8.88
C ARG A 24 20.32 2.50 8.73
N ASP A 25 19.88 1.88 9.81
CA ASP A 25 19.37 0.51 9.87
C ASP A 25 17.88 0.44 10.22
N ARG A 26 17.15 1.57 10.19
CA ARG A 26 15.73 1.64 10.56
C ARG A 26 14.90 2.36 9.50
N TYR A 27 13.64 1.95 9.37
CA TYR A 27 12.65 2.65 8.58
C TYR A 27 11.31 2.71 9.33
N ARG A 28 10.51 3.69 8.96
CA ARG A 28 9.11 3.85 9.36
C ARG A 28 8.31 4.34 8.17
N LEU A 29 7.14 3.77 7.98
CA LEU A 29 6.19 4.19 6.96
C LEU A 29 4.79 4.27 7.55
N SER A 30 4.13 5.41 7.39
CA SER A 30 2.73 5.60 7.79
C SER A 30 1.88 5.98 6.60
N LEU A 31 0.67 5.42 6.54
CA LEU A 31 -0.36 5.72 5.56
C LEU A 31 -1.64 6.03 6.32
N SER A 32 -2.20 7.22 6.14
CA SER A 32 -3.57 7.52 6.55
C SER A 32 -4.44 7.70 5.31
N ALA A 33 -5.70 7.31 5.38
CA ALA A 33 -6.65 7.52 4.30
C ALA A 33 -8.06 7.71 4.87
N ALA A 34 -8.82 8.62 4.28
CA ALA A 34 -10.19 8.88 4.71
C ALA A 34 -11.08 9.29 3.53
N THR A 35 -12.35 8.91 3.63
CA THR A 35 -13.39 9.36 2.69
C THR A 35 -13.63 10.87 2.78
N ARG A 36 -13.83 11.52 1.62
CA ARG A 36 -13.95 12.99 1.52
C ARG A 36 -15.39 13.45 1.28
N GLY A 37 -15.68 14.71 1.66
CA GLY A 37 -16.86 15.45 1.18
C GLY A 37 -18.18 14.79 1.57
N PHE A 38 -19.10 14.67 0.61
CA PHE A 38 -20.40 14.03 0.85
C PHE A 38 -20.28 12.52 1.09
N LEU A 39 -19.24 11.86 0.55
CA LEU A 39 -19.01 10.43 0.74
C LEU A 39 -18.63 10.10 2.18
N LYS A 40 -17.96 11.02 2.89
CA LYS A 40 -17.73 10.89 4.34
C LYS A 40 -19.05 10.71 5.12
N LYS A 41 -20.16 11.28 4.65
CA LYS A 41 -21.47 11.11 5.30
C LYS A 41 -22.18 9.81 4.91
N LEU A 42 -21.98 9.33 3.69
CA LEU A 42 -22.66 8.12 3.17
C LEU A 42 -21.95 6.82 3.53
N ALA A 43 -20.61 6.85 3.49
CA ALA A 43 -19.73 5.73 3.76
C ALA A 43 -18.53 6.22 4.60
N PRO A 44 -18.74 6.62 5.87
CA PRO A 44 -17.66 7.10 6.73
C PRO A 44 -16.64 5.99 6.96
N TRP A 45 -15.52 6.11 6.27
CA TRP A 45 -14.35 5.26 6.44
C TRP A 45 -13.10 6.11 6.64
N GLN A 46 -12.28 5.66 7.58
CA GLN A 46 -10.92 6.14 7.83
C GLN A 46 -10.02 4.95 8.16
N GLY A 47 -8.78 4.98 7.68
CA GLY A 47 -7.76 4.00 8.03
C GLY A 47 -6.43 4.70 8.33
N VAL A 48 -5.71 4.20 9.31
CA VAL A 48 -4.33 4.57 9.63
C VAL A 48 -3.53 3.27 9.70
N PHE A 49 -2.52 3.17 8.85
CA PHE A 49 -1.61 2.05 8.73
C PHE A 49 -0.21 2.54 9.03
N PHE A 50 0.55 1.72 9.72
CA PHE A 50 1.89 2.04 10.17
C PHE A 50 2.75 0.78 10.07
N THR A 51 3.95 0.89 9.55
CA THR A 51 4.98 -0.14 9.66
C THR A 51 6.29 0.50 10.08
N GLU A 52 7.04 -0.18 10.92
CA GLU A 52 8.42 0.16 11.23
C GLU A 52 9.26 -1.11 11.35
N GLY A 53 10.56 -0.99 11.11
CA GLY A 53 11.43 -2.15 11.13
C GLY A 53 12.88 -1.85 10.82
N TRP A 54 13.59 -2.90 10.42
CA TRP A 54 15.02 -2.87 10.14
C TRP A 54 15.31 -2.82 8.65
N ARG A 55 16.26 -1.96 8.28
CA ARG A 55 16.91 -1.97 6.98
C ARG A 55 18.16 -2.82 7.07
N LYS A 56 18.24 -3.87 6.27
CA LYS A 56 19.37 -4.79 6.27
C LYS A 56 20.47 -4.30 5.34
N THR A 57 21.70 -4.70 5.62
CA THR A 57 22.87 -4.34 4.81
C THR A 57 22.84 -4.93 3.40
N ASP A 58 22.03 -5.98 3.18
CA ASP A 58 21.80 -6.58 1.87
C ASP A 58 20.72 -5.82 1.05
N GLY A 59 20.20 -4.70 1.59
CA GLY A 59 19.17 -3.88 0.95
C GLY A 59 17.74 -4.37 1.18
N SER A 60 17.52 -5.47 1.92
CA SER A 60 16.18 -5.93 2.27
C SER A 60 15.62 -5.20 3.50
N ASP A 61 14.30 -5.04 3.54
CA ASP A 61 13.60 -4.46 4.68
C ASP A 61 12.82 -5.53 5.43
N ARG A 62 12.90 -5.50 6.77
CA ARG A 62 12.19 -6.46 7.63
C ARG A 62 11.31 -5.68 8.60
N PRO A 63 9.98 -5.89 8.61
CA PRO A 63 9.14 -5.24 9.59
C PRO A 63 9.49 -5.74 10.99
N GLU A 64 9.28 -4.89 11.98
CA GLU A 64 9.22 -5.21 13.40
C GLU A 64 7.77 -5.18 13.86
N LEU A 65 7.07 -4.12 13.49
CA LEU A 65 5.67 -3.88 13.80
C LEU A 65 4.96 -3.39 12.55
N HIS A 66 3.85 -4.04 12.19
CA HIS A 66 2.82 -3.46 11.33
C HIS A 66 1.55 -3.26 12.15
N LYS A 67 0.91 -2.11 12.01
CA LYS A 67 -0.33 -1.75 12.70
C LYS A 67 -1.34 -1.19 11.71
N SER A 68 -2.58 -1.63 11.83
CA SER A 68 -3.73 -1.15 11.07
C SER A 68 -4.80 -0.73 12.06
N VAL A 69 -5.23 0.53 11.99
CA VAL A 69 -6.37 1.07 12.73
C VAL A 69 -7.39 1.52 11.69
N SER A 70 -8.57 0.91 11.67
CA SER A 70 -9.63 1.29 10.75
C SER A 70 -10.91 1.63 11.48
N PHE A 71 -11.57 2.69 11.02
CA PHE A 71 -12.88 3.13 11.48
C PHE A 71 -13.89 2.96 10.36
N TRP A 72 -14.96 2.22 10.63
CA TRP A 72 -16.12 2.13 9.76
C TRP A 72 -17.36 2.51 10.53
N ARG A 73 -17.99 3.64 10.19
CA ARG A 73 -19.17 4.15 10.93
C ARG A 73 -18.95 4.18 12.46
N ASP A 74 -17.81 4.72 12.86
CA ASP A 74 -17.34 4.83 14.24
C ASP A 74 -16.96 3.50 14.92
N GLU A 75 -17.09 2.36 14.23
CA GLU A 75 -16.57 1.07 14.69
C GLU A 75 -15.06 0.97 14.42
N GLU A 76 -14.26 0.83 15.48
CA GLU A 76 -12.80 0.71 15.47
C GLU A 76 -12.35 -0.76 15.43
N GLU A 77 -11.47 -1.07 14.49
CA GLU A 77 -10.71 -2.31 14.45
C GLU A 77 -9.20 -1.98 14.44
N ILE A 78 -8.47 -2.53 15.40
CA ILE A 78 -7.02 -2.42 15.54
C ILE A 78 -6.41 -3.80 15.30
N LYS A 79 -5.45 -3.89 14.39
CA LYS A 79 -4.64 -5.08 14.13
C LYS A 79 -3.17 -4.75 14.29
N GLU A 80 -2.44 -5.56 15.01
CA GLU A 80 -0.98 -5.46 15.12
C GLU A 80 -0.32 -6.79 14.74
N TYR A 81 0.79 -6.69 14.02
CA TYR A 81 1.60 -7.80 13.54
C TYR A 81 3.03 -7.54 13.97
N HIS A 82 3.61 -8.48 14.70
CA HIS A 82 4.96 -8.36 15.24
C HIS A 82 5.87 -9.39 14.58
N TYR A 83 7.08 -8.96 14.27
CA TYR A 83 8.10 -9.75 13.58
C TYR A 83 9.44 -9.60 14.30
N ALA A 84 10.29 -10.62 14.21
CA ALA A 84 11.65 -10.55 14.73
C ALA A 84 12.66 -9.99 13.71
N PRO A 85 13.86 -9.61 14.17
CA PRO A 85 14.93 -9.14 13.29
C PRO A 85 15.33 -10.10 12.17
N ASP A 86 15.09 -11.41 12.32
CA ASP A 86 15.35 -12.43 11.30
C ASP A 86 14.20 -12.56 10.27
N GLY A 87 13.14 -11.76 10.42
CA GLY A 87 11.93 -11.80 9.60
C GLY A 87 10.91 -12.85 10.03
N SER A 88 11.13 -13.58 11.14
CA SER A 88 10.14 -14.55 11.63
C SER A 88 8.94 -13.83 12.25
N PHE A 89 7.73 -14.30 11.91
CA PHE A 89 6.49 -13.82 12.52
C PHE A 89 6.44 -14.18 14.00
N LYS A 90 6.04 -13.23 14.86
CA LYS A 90 6.02 -13.39 16.32
C LYS A 90 4.63 -13.36 16.91
N ALA A 91 3.84 -12.35 16.59
CA ALA A 91 2.53 -12.18 17.20
C ALA A 91 1.56 -11.46 16.28
N TYR A 92 0.28 -11.72 16.53
CA TYR A 92 -0.84 -11.01 15.96
C TYR A 92 -1.77 -10.63 17.10
N THR A 93 -2.32 -9.42 17.06
CA THR A 93 -3.42 -9.05 17.95
C THR A 93 -4.51 -8.35 17.16
N VAL A 94 -5.76 -8.60 17.55
CA VAL A 94 -6.94 -7.89 17.05
C VAL A 94 -7.75 -7.36 18.21
N VAL A 95 -8.10 -6.09 18.15
CA VAL A 95 -9.06 -5.45 19.05
C VAL A 95 -10.16 -4.86 18.17
N GLU A 96 -11.41 -5.25 18.42
CA GLU A 96 -12.61 -4.72 17.77
C GLU A 96 -13.47 -4.07 18.87
N GLU A 97 -13.79 -2.79 18.75
CA GLU A 97 -14.61 -2.07 19.75
C GLU A 97 -14.10 -2.21 21.20
N GLY A 98 -12.78 -2.18 21.37
CA GLY A 98 -12.13 -2.36 22.68
C GLY A 98 -12.12 -3.80 23.20
N GLU A 99 -12.73 -4.76 22.50
CA GLU A 99 -12.72 -6.17 22.85
C GLU A 99 -11.59 -6.91 22.12
N ASN A 100 -10.83 -7.71 22.87
CA ASN A 100 -9.80 -8.56 22.26
C ASN A 100 -10.46 -9.69 21.44
N ARG A 101 -10.26 -9.65 20.12
CA ARG A 101 -10.73 -10.65 19.14
C ARG A 101 -9.58 -11.46 18.54
N THR A 102 -8.41 -11.44 19.18
CA THR A 102 -7.22 -12.18 18.75
C THR A 102 -7.52 -13.69 18.70
N PRO A 103 -7.27 -14.37 17.57
CA PRO A 103 -7.38 -15.82 17.49
C PRO A 103 -6.48 -16.52 18.51
N ALA A 104 -6.97 -17.58 19.16
CA ALA A 104 -6.20 -18.33 20.15
C ALA A 104 -4.93 -18.98 19.56
N ALA A 105 -4.96 -19.29 18.27
CA ALA A 105 -3.82 -19.79 17.53
C ALA A 105 -3.87 -19.28 16.09
N ILE A 106 -2.69 -19.12 15.49
CA ILE A 106 -2.52 -18.87 14.06
C ILE A 106 -1.75 -20.05 13.49
N ASP A 107 -2.24 -20.58 12.38
CA ASP A 107 -1.54 -21.61 11.62
C ASP A 107 -0.21 -21.04 11.10
N GLU A 108 0.91 -21.67 11.46
CA GLU A 108 2.26 -21.27 11.03
C GLU A 108 2.38 -21.22 9.50
N ALA A 109 1.61 -22.05 8.78
CA ALA A 109 1.57 -22.01 7.32
C ALA A 109 1.08 -20.67 6.76
N LEU A 110 0.34 -19.87 7.53
CA LEU A 110 -0.13 -18.54 7.12
C LEU A 110 0.91 -17.45 7.30
N THR A 111 1.87 -17.62 8.20
CA THR A 111 2.76 -16.54 8.68
C THR A 111 4.23 -16.78 8.36
N LYS A 112 4.63 -18.03 8.09
CA LYS A 112 6.02 -18.38 7.82
C LYS A 112 6.56 -17.68 6.58
N GLY A 113 7.54 -16.80 6.77
CA GLY A 113 8.21 -16.07 5.69
C GLY A 113 7.37 -14.95 5.10
N THR A 114 6.32 -14.51 5.79
CA THR A 114 5.55 -13.35 5.36
C THR A 114 6.18 -12.04 5.81
N THR A 115 5.78 -10.95 5.17
CA THR A 115 6.02 -9.56 5.57
C THR A 115 4.68 -8.81 5.60
N ASP A 116 4.69 -7.50 5.79
CA ASP A 116 3.51 -6.65 5.61
C ASP A 116 3.47 -5.97 4.24
N ALA A 117 2.27 -5.53 3.82
CA ALA A 117 2.05 -4.96 2.50
C ALA A 117 2.79 -3.62 2.28
N LEU A 118 3.02 -2.85 3.34
CA LEU A 118 3.69 -1.56 3.26
C LEU A 118 5.20 -1.76 3.07
N THR A 119 5.81 -2.67 3.83
CA THR A 119 7.21 -3.06 3.62
C THR A 119 7.43 -3.67 2.24
N ALA A 120 6.54 -4.56 1.81
CA ALA A 120 6.64 -5.16 0.46
C ALA A 120 6.53 -4.11 -0.67
N ALA A 121 5.72 -3.06 -0.48
CA ALA A 121 5.67 -1.94 -1.42
C ALA A 121 6.95 -1.09 -1.36
N LEU A 122 7.48 -0.84 -0.16
CA LEU A 122 8.73 -0.09 0.04
C LEU A 122 9.91 -0.74 -0.67
N GLU A 123 10.05 -2.06 -0.58
CA GLU A 123 11.12 -2.79 -1.28
C GLU A 123 11.10 -2.56 -2.80
N VAL A 124 9.90 -2.50 -3.42
CA VAL A 124 9.79 -2.19 -4.86
C VAL A 124 10.09 -0.72 -5.14
N MET A 125 9.65 0.20 -4.28
CA MET A 125 9.97 1.63 -4.42
C MET A 125 11.48 1.89 -4.36
N GLU A 126 12.21 1.18 -3.48
CA GLU A 126 13.66 1.27 -3.36
C GLU A 126 14.38 0.68 -4.59
N LYS A 127 13.91 -0.48 -5.09
CA LYS A 127 14.45 -1.07 -6.32
C LYS A 127 14.35 -0.13 -7.51
N VAL A 128 13.18 0.48 -7.71
CA VAL A 128 12.97 1.46 -8.78
C VAL A 128 13.84 2.70 -8.58
N ALA A 129 14.00 3.16 -7.33
CA ALA A 129 14.91 4.27 -7.03
C ALA A 129 16.38 3.95 -7.37
N ALA A 130 16.79 2.70 -7.23
CA ALA A 130 18.09 2.17 -7.62
C ALA A 130 18.22 1.90 -9.14
N GLY A 131 17.21 2.24 -9.95
CA GLY A 131 17.21 2.06 -11.40
C GLY A 131 16.90 0.62 -11.86
N GLN A 132 16.39 -0.23 -10.98
CA GLN A 132 15.91 -1.56 -11.34
C GLN A 132 14.47 -1.50 -11.87
N PRO A 133 14.01 -2.50 -12.65
CA PRO A 133 12.61 -2.58 -13.05
C PRO A 133 11.68 -2.62 -11.84
N CYS A 134 10.46 -2.10 -12.02
CA CYS A 134 9.44 -2.14 -10.97
C CYS A 134 8.78 -3.52 -10.84
N GLU A 135 9.58 -4.47 -10.38
CA GLU A 135 9.22 -5.87 -10.25
C GLU A 135 9.63 -6.45 -8.90
N GLY A 136 8.88 -7.46 -8.46
CA GLY A 136 9.13 -8.15 -7.21
C GLY A 136 7.90 -8.85 -6.70
N SER A 137 8.09 -9.69 -5.70
CA SER A 137 6.97 -10.26 -4.98
C SER A 137 7.31 -10.49 -3.52
N ALA A 138 6.30 -10.41 -2.68
CA ALA A 138 6.40 -10.74 -1.27
C ALA A 138 5.11 -11.43 -0.82
N GLU A 139 5.24 -12.34 0.13
CA GLU A 139 4.08 -13.00 0.72
C GLU A 139 3.65 -12.24 1.97
N VAL A 140 2.36 -11.96 2.08
CA VAL A 140 1.78 -11.10 3.11
C VAL A 140 0.72 -11.87 3.89
N PHE A 141 0.71 -11.66 5.20
CA PHE A 141 -0.33 -12.15 6.09
C PHE A 141 -1.22 -10.98 6.54
N ASP A 142 -2.54 -11.08 6.32
CA ASP A 142 -3.52 -10.02 6.66
C ASP A 142 -4.34 -10.29 7.93
N GLY A 143 -3.88 -11.25 8.74
CA GLY A 143 -4.57 -11.67 9.96
C GLY A 143 -5.52 -12.85 9.76
N ARG A 144 -5.90 -13.16 8.52
CA ARG A 144 -6.78 -14.31 8.21
C ARG A 144 -6.29 -15.15 7.03
N ARG A 145 -5.46 -14.58 6.17
CA ARG A 145 -5.06 -15.14 4.87
C ARG A 145 -3.61 -14.83 4.58
N ARG A 146 -3.02 -15.70 3.77
CA ARG A 146 -1.71 -15.52 3.14
C ARG A 146 -1.91 -15.30 1.64
N TYR A 147 -1.33 -14.25 1.11
CA TYR A 147 -1.31 -13.97 -0.33
C TYR A 147 0.08 -13.55 -0.79
N ARG A 148 0.34 -13.69 -2.09
CA ARG A 148 1.50 -13.08 -2.72
C ARG A 148 1.09 -11.75 -3.34
N MET A 149 1.79 -10.68 -3.00
CA MET A 149 1.72 -9.43 -3.73
C MET A 149 2.81 -9.45 -4.80
N VAL A 150 2.44 -9.27 -6.06
CA VAL A 150 3.33 -9.33 -7.21
C VAL A 150 3.30 -7.98 -7.93
N PHE A 151 4.47 -7.42 -8.19
CA PHE A 151 4.68 -6.29 -9.08
C PHE A 151 5.37 -6.80 -10.34
N SER A 152 4.82 -6.44 -11.49
CA SER A 152 5.34 -6.83 -12.80
C SER A 152 5.61 -5.58 -13.61
N HIS A 153 6.88 -5.32 -13.92
CA HIS A 153 7.25 -4.18 -14.75
C HIS A 153 6.65 -4.32 -16.16
N GLU A 154 5.98 -3.28 -16.64
CA GLU A 154 5.35 -3.28 -17.96
C GLU A 154 6.10 -2.37 -18.95
N ALA A 155 6.46 -1.15 -18.54
CA ALA A 155 7.22 -0.22 -19.36
C ALA A 155 7.73 0.99 -18.55
N GLU A 156 8.69 1.72 -19.12
CA GLU A 156 8.90 3.13 -18.79
C GLU A 156 7.90 3.99 -19.57
N GLU A 157 7.25 4.93 -18.89
CA GLU A 157 6.25 5.80 -19.50
C GLU A 157 6.51 7.26 -19.12
N LYS A 158 6.54 8.15 -20.12
CA LYS A 158 6.58 9.58 -19.87
C LYS A 158 5.18 10.05 -19.47
N LEU A 159 5.04 10.52 -18.24
CA LEU A 159 3.85 11.19 -17.75
C LEU A 159 3.98 12.70 -17.95
N GLU A 160 2.87 13.31 -18.36
CA GLU A 160 2.71 14.76 -18.37
C GLU A 160 2.01 15.20 -17.08
N SER A 161 2.42 16.35 -16.55
CA SER A 161 1.68 16.98 -15.47
C SER A 161 0.24 17.30 -15.91
N SER A 162 -0.69 17.30 -14.97
CA SER A 162 -2.08 17.65 -15.25
C SER A 162 -2.70 18.30 -14.03
N ARG A 163 -3.91 18.86 -14.16
CA ARG A 163 -4.69 19.39 -13.02
C ARG A 163 -5.02 18.36 -11.92
N TYR A 164 -4.66 17.10 -12.11
CA TYR A 164 -4.88 16.01 -11.14
C TYR A 164 -3.58 15.42 -10.61
N ASN A 165 -2.48 15.51 -11.36
CA ASN A 165 -1.22 14.85 -11.03
C ASN A 165 -0.06 15.84 -11.07
N LEU A 166 0.64 15.93 -9.94
CA LEU A 166 1.81 16.77 -9.73
C LEU A 166 3.03 16.33 -10.55
N PHE A 167 3.13 15.03 -10.87
CA PHE A 167 4.33 14.49 -11.48
C PHE A 167 4.35 14.66 -13.00
N GLU A 168 5.52 15.07 -13.51
CA GLU A 168 5.90 15.08 -14.91
C GLU A 168 7.29 14.45 -15.05
N GLY A 169 7.45 13.55 -16.02
CA GLY A 169 8.71 12.86 -16.25
C GLY A 169 8.52 11.39 -16.58
N ILE A 170 9.64 10.65 -16.61
CA ILE A 170 9.63 9.20 -16.82
C ILE A 170 9.21 8.52 -15.51
N ALA A 171 8.28 7.58 -15.61
CA ALA A 171 7.84 6.73 -14.51
C ALA A 171 7.80 5.26 -14.94
N ALA A 172 8.22 4.39 -14.04
CA ALA A 172 8.12 2.94 -14.22
C ALA A 172 6.66 2.52 -14.03
N ARG A 173 6.04 1.98 -15.07
CA ARG A 173 4.67 1.45 -15.05
C ARG A 173 4.69 -0.05 -14.76
N CYS A 174 3.91 -0.45 -13.77
CA CYS A 174 3.88 -1.82 -13.26
C CYS A 174 2.43 -2.28 -13.03
N ALA A 175 2.16 -3.55 -13.35
CA ALA A 175 0.96 -4.23 -12.89
C ALA A 175 1.15 -4.72 -11.45
N VAL A 176 0.09 -4.67 -10.66
CA VAL A 176 0.04 -5.20 -9.29
C VAL A 176 -1.01 -6.29 -9.21
N GLU A 177 -0.63 -7.44 -8.66
CA GLU A 177 -1.48 -8.60 -8.49
C GLU A 177 -1.37 -9.16 -7.07
N VAL A 178 -2.50 -9.64 -6.56
CA VAL A 178 -2.64 -10.35 -5.30
C VAL A 178 -3.08 -11.77 -5.63
N GLU A 179 -2.21 -12.73 -5.36
CA GLU A 179 -2.43 -14.15 -5.55
C GLU A 179 -2.79 -14.82 -4.21
N PRO A 180 -3.99 -15.39 -4.06
CA PRO A 180 -4.34 -16.18 -2.88
C PRO A 180 -3.42 -17.39 -2.72
N LEU A 181 -2.85 -17.60 -1.53
CA LEU A 181 -2.01 -18.78 -1.23
C LEU A 181 -2.66 -19.72 -0.21
N ALA A 182 -3.09 -19.18 0.93
CA ALA A 182 -3.68 -19.97 2.01
C ALA A 182 -4.63 -19.14 2.90
N GLY A 183 -5.40 -19.82 3.74
CA GLY A 183 -6.30 -19.20 4.72
C GLY A 183 -7.75 -19.02 4.25
N ALA A 184 -8.50 -18.20 4.97
CA ALA A 184 -9.96 -18.09 4.82
C ALA A 184 -10.36 -17.19 3.63
N TRP A 185 -10.30 -17.71 2.41
CA TRP A 185 -10.77 -17.00 1.21
C TRP A 185 -12.26 -17.22 0.97
N HIS A 186 -12.99 -16.15 0.63
CA HIS A 186 -14.38 -16.25 0.23
C HIS A 186 -14.50 -16.86 -1.18
N LYS A 187 -15.54 -17.70 -1.40
CA LYS A 187 -15.85 -18.26 -2.72
C LYS A 187 -16.08 -17.19 -3.81
N LYS A 188 -16.65 -16.04 -3.42
CA LYS A 188 -16.76 -14.85 -4.26
C LYS A 188 -15.70 -13.84 -3.80
N PRO A 189 -14.90 -13.25 -4.70
CA PRO A 189 -13.96 -12.21 -4.36
C PRO A 189 -14.62 -11.08 -3.56
N ARG A 190 -13.95 -10.59 -2.51
CA ARG A 190 -14.38 -9.45 -1.68
C ARG A 190 -13.22 -8.51 -1.44
N GLY A 191 -13.53 -7.25 -1.13
CA GLY A 191 -12.52 -6.21 -0.88
C GLY A 191 -11.57 -6.05 -2.06
N TRP A 192 -10.27 -5.93 -1.80
CA TRP A 192 -9.24 -5.75 -2.83
C TRP A 192 -9.26 -6.83 -3.92
N MET A 193 -9.54 -8.09 -3.59
CA MET A 193 -9.66 -9.15 -4.61
C MET A 193 -10.79 -8.88 -5.59
N SER A 194 -11.93 -8.37 -5.12
CA SER A 194 -13.03 -8.04 -6.02
C SER A 194 -12.65 -6.91 -6.97
N ILE A 195 -11.92 -5.91 -6.46
CA ILE A 195 -11.43 -4.77 -7.24
C ILE A 195 -10.42 -5.25 -8.30
N GLN A 196 -9.48 -6.12 -7.92
CA GLN A 196 -8.53 -6.72 -8.84
C GLN A 196 -9.21 -7.54 -9.94
N GLU A 197 -10.13 -8.44 -9.58
CA GLU A 197 -10.80 -9.29 -10.57
C GLU A 197 -11.67 -8.46 -11.53
N GLN A 198 -12.39 -7.44 -11.04
CA GLN A 198 -13.06 -6.48 -11.91
C GLN A 198 -12.07 -5.78 -12.86
N SER A 199 -10.90 -5.39 -12.37
CA SER A 199 -9.88 -4.76 -13.22
C SER A 199 -9.41 -5.72 -14.31
N ARG A 200 -9.15 -6.98 -13.95
CA ARG A 200 -8.76 -8.05 -14.88
C ARG A 200 -9.83 -8.28 -15.95
N GLU A 201 -11.09 -8.40 -15.55
CA GLU A 201 -12.24 -8.53 -16.47
C GLU A 201 -12.36 -7.32 -17.41
N ASN A 202 -12.01 -6.13 -16.92
CA ASN A 202 -11.93 -4.89 -17.71
C ASN A 202 -10.60 -4.71 -18.47
N GLY A 203 -9.83 -5.80 -18.64
CA GLY A 203 -8.68 -5.90 -19.53
C GLY A 203 -7.37 -5.34 -19.00
N SER A 204 -7.21 -5.15 -17.68
CA SER A 204 -5.90 -4.81 -17.09
C SER A 204 -5.84 -5.07 -15.59
N LEU A 205 -4.71 -5.52 -15.06
CA LEU A 205 -4.49 -5.50 -13.61
C LEU A 205 -4.45 -4.06 -13.05
N PRO A 206 -4.65 -3.87 -11.73
CA PRO A 206 -4.29 -2.61 -11.06
C PRO A 206 -2.90 -2.16 -11.49
N THR A 207 -2.77 -0.91 -11.92
CA THR A 207 -1.52 -0.37 -12.49
C THR A 207 -0.99 0.75 -11.61
N VAL A 208 0.29 0.69 -11.28
CA VAL A 208 1.01 1.75 -10.55
C VAL A 208 2.11 2.33 -11.45
N TRP A 209 2.28 3.65 -11.39
CA TRP A 209 3.43 4.33 -11.95
C TRP A 209 4.27 4.84 -10.78
N MET A 210 5.54 4.43 -10.74
CA MET A 210 6.51 4.82 -9.70
C MET A 210 7.57 5.73 -10.30
N ALA A 211 7.94 6.79 -9.58
CA ALA A 211 9.01 7.67 -10.01
C ALA A 211 9.71 8.35 -8.83
N LYS A 212 10.99 8.68 -9.03
CA LYS A 212 11.76 9.48 -8.08
C LYS A 212 11.30 10.93 -8.12
N MET A 213 11.01 11.49 -6.95
CA MET A 213 10.70 12.92 -6.82
C MET A 213 11.97 13.75 -6.59
N THR A 214 13.01 13.12 -6.03
CA THR A 214 14.38 13.64 -5.79
C THR A 214 15.39 12.48 -5.86
N GLU A 215 16.68 12.78 -6.01
CA GLU A 215 17.71 11.75 -6.17
C GLU A 215 17.86 10.80 -4.96
N ASP A 216 17.76 11.31 -3.74
CA ASP A 216 17.99 10.53 -2.51
C ASP A 216 16.70 9.97 -1.88
N ALA A 217 15.62 9.86 -2.65
CA ALA A 217 14.32 9.39 -2.17
C ALA A 217 13.88 8.12 -2.89
N PRO A 218 13.05 7.26 -2.24
CA PRO A 218 12.41 6.14 -2.90
C PRO A 218 11.57 6.60 -4.08
N ALA A 219 11.35 5.71 -5.06
CA ALA A 219 10.50 5.98 -6.21
C ALA A 219 9.04 5.75 -5.82
N VAL A 220 8.38 6.82 -5.40
CA VAL A 220 7.02 6.75 -4.85
C VAL A 220 5.98 6.57 -5.96
N PRO A 221 4.81 5.98 -5.66
CA PRO A 221 3.69 6.00 -6.58
C PRO A 221 3.35 7.45 -6.92
N VAL A 222 3.29 7.76 -8.22
CA VAL A 222 2.86 9.09 -8.72
C VAL A 222 1.47 9.02 -9.34
N LYS A 223 1.06 7.82 -9.76
CA LYS A 223 -0.27 7.53 -10.30
C LYS A 223 -0.62 6.07 -10.03
N ILE A 224 -1.87 5.80 -9.67
CA ILE A 224 -2.45 4.45 -9.70
C ILE A 224 -3.72 4.49 -10.54
N ARG A 225 -3.96 3.42 -11.30
CA ARG A 225 -5.19 3.20 -12.07
C ARG A 225 -5.74 1.84 -11.72
N VAL A 226 -7.03 1.79 -11.44
CA VAL A 226 -7.77 0.54 -11.26
C VAL A 226 -9.05 0.61 -12.06
N LYS A 227 -9.30 -0.37 -12.93
CA LYS A 227 -10.56 -0.44 -13.67
C LYS A 227 -11.57 -1.23 -12.83
N THR A 228 -12.78 -0.72 -12.68
CA THR A 228 -13.86 -1.37 -11.95
C THR A 228 -15.13 -1.31 -12.78
N ASP A 229 -16.15 -2.08 -12.41
CA ASP A 229 -17.44 -2.08 -13.11
C ASP A 229 -18.18 -0.73 -12.99
N TYR A 230 -17.78 0.09 -12.02
CA TYR A 230 -18.33 1.42 -11.77
C TYR A 230 -17.52 2.54 -12.42
N GLY A 231 -16.52 2.19 -13.23
CA GLY A 231 -15.61 3.12 -13.89
C GLY A 231 -14.16 2.95 -13.43
N THR A 232 -13.29 3.86 -13.88
CA THR A 232 -11.87 3.82 -13.52
C THR A 232 -11.61 4.66 -12.28
N LEU A 233 -10.97 4.04 -11.29
CA LEU A 233 -10.41 4.71 -10.13
C LEU A 233 -8.99 5.17 -10.45
N PHE A 234 -8.69 6.43 -10.16
CA PHE A 234 -7.35 6.98 -10.24
C PHE A 234 -6.90 7.48 -8.87
N MET A 235 -5.67 7.18 -8.48
CA MET A 235 -5.00 7.86 -7.39
C MET A 235 -3.88 8.71 -7.97
N HIS A 236 -3.78 9.96 -7.53
CA HIS A 236 -2.74 10.88 -8.01
C HIS A 236 -1.96 11.47 -6.84
N LEU A 237 -0.66 11.63 -7.03
CA LEU A 237 0.17 12.43 -6.13
C LEU A 237 -0.16 13.91 -6.35
N VAL A 238 -0.63 14.59 -5.30
CA VAL A 238 -0.98 16.02 -5.36
C VAL A 238 -0.07 16.89 -4.51
N ARG A 239 0.66 16.29 -3.55
CA ARG A 239 1.68 16.99 -2.77
C ARG A 239 2.82 16.07 -2.41
N TYR A 240 4.04 16.56 -2.63
CA TYR A 240 5.27 15.93 -2.21
C TYR A 240 6.11 16.91 -1.40
N GLU A 241 6.65 16.45 -0.29
CA GLU A 241 7.51 17.24 0.57
C GLU A 241 8.57 16.32 1.18
N ASN A 242 9.82 16.77 1.16
CA ASN A 242 10.93 16.20 1.91
C ASN A 242 11.80 17.34 2.46
N GLY A 243 12.91 17.03 3.13
CA GLY A 243 13.79 18.04 3.73
C GLY A 243 14.36 19.09 2.77
N SER A 244 14.31 18.87 1.46
CA SER A 244 14.92 19.72 0.44
C SER A 244 13.93 20.30 -0.57
N VAL A 245 12.79 19.63 -0.79
CA VAL A 245 11.86 19.93 -1.89
C VAL A 245 10.44 19.91 -1.38
N LYS A 246 9.67 20.93 -1.77
CA LYS A 246 8.21 20.96 -1.62
C LYS A 246 7.58 21.23 -2.97
N LYS A 247 6.71 20.31 -3.41
CA LYS A 247 5.92 20.40 -4.63
C LYS A 247 4.45 20.20 -4.28
N VAL A 248 3.59 21.09 -4.76
CA VAL A 248 2.14 21.04 -4.53
C VAL A 248 1.48 21.26 -5.88
N LEU A 249 0.43 20.49 -6.17
CA LEU A 249 -0.38 20.67 -7.36
C LEU A 249 -1.13 22.00 -7.24
N GLU A 250 -0.90 22.89 -8.20
CA GLU A 250 -1.53 24.23 -8.28
C GLU A 250 -3.02 24.16 -8.62
#